data_AF-A0A4Y2HE59-F1
#
_entry.id   AF-A0A4Y2HE59-F1
#
_cell.length_a   1.000
_cell.length_b   1.000
_cell.length_c   1.000
_cell.angle_alpha   90.00
_cell.angle_beta   90.00
_cell.angle_gamma   90.00
#
_symmetry.space_group_name_H-M   'P 1'
#
loop_
_entity.id
_entity.type
_entity.pdbx_description
1 polymer ?
#
loop_
_entity_poly.entity_id
_entity_poly.type
_entity_poly.pdbx_seq_one_letter_code
_entity_poly.pdbx_strand_id
1 'polypeptide(L)'
;MTTHEINWGKCIEVCSDGAKAMTGKVSGVVARIKNVAKNCNSTHCILHRYALVTKRISATFKSVLDEAMKIINFIKSKPLQSRIFKAMCEDMASLHTTLLLHAEVRWLPRGKMLVRIFELRKELMAYFIGHKFELSDRLNNMPWLCTHAYLADIFGKLNELCLALQGKQVNILQEKDKLIAFSR
;
A
#
# COMPACT_ATOMS: atom_id res chain seq x y z
N MET A 1 12.76 -2.52 -31.61
CA MET A 1 13.70 -2.39 -30.46
C MET A 1 14.87 -1.44 -30.80
N THR A 2 14.70 -0.50 -31.73
CA THR A 2 15.81 0.33 -32.28
C THR A 2 15.60 1.83 -32.12
N THR A 3 14.43 2.26 -31.64
CA THR A 3 14.01 3.68 -31.65
C THR A 3 14.82 4.59 -30.71
N HIS A 4 15.73 4.06 -29.89
CA HIS A 4 16.50 4.81 -28.89
C HIS A 4 17.99 4.39 -28.88
N GLU A 5 18.46 3.67 -29.91
CA GLU A 5 19.86 3.17 -30.00
C GLU A 5 20.34 2.32 -28.81
N ILE A 6 19.40 1.81 -28.00
CA ILE A 6 19.71 0.92 -26.89
C ILE A 6 20.17 -0.43 -27.44
N ASN A 7 21.43 -0.78 -27.21
CA ASN A 7 21.94 -2.10 -27.53
C ASN A 7 21.43 -3.12 -26.49
N TRP A 8 20.29 -3.74 -26.81
CA TRP A 8 19.67 -4.75 -25.95
C TRP A 8 20.56 -5.94 -25.64
N GLY A 9 21.54 -6.28 -26.50
CA GLY A 9 22.51 -7.35 -26.21
C GLY A 9 23.38 -7.08 -24.97
N LYS A 10 23.45 -5.82 -24.52
CA LYS A 10 24.12 -5.42 -23.27
C LYS A 10 23.18 -5.38 -22.05
N CYS A 11 21.92 -5.80 -22.20
CA CYS A 11 20.99 -5.87 -21.09
C CYS A 11 21.38 -6.99 -20.12
N ILE A 12 21.71 -6.62 -18.87
CA ILE A 12 22.13 -7.56 -17.83
C ILE A 12 20.94 -8.02 -16.98
N GLU A 13 19.94 -7.17 -16.80
CA GLU A 13 18.77 -7.49 -15.97
C GLU A 13 17.52 -6.75 -16.42
N VAL A 14 16.36 -7.42 -16.31
CA VAL A 14 15.03 -6.84 -16.51
C VAL A 14 14.14 -7.13 -15.30
N CYS A 15 13.56 -6.09 -14.72
CA CYS A 15 12.55 -6.21 -13.68
C CYS A 15 11.15 -6.03 -14.30
N SER A 16 10.19 -6.90 -13.99
CA SER A 16 8.81 -6.80 -14.48
C SER A 16 7.77 -7.05 -13.39
N ASP A 17 6.54 -6.61 -13.59
CA ASP A 17 5.43 -6.80 -12.66
C ASP A 17 4.90 -8.25 -12.58
N GLY A 18 5.50 -9.17 -13.36
CA GLY A 18 5.11 -10.57 -13.39
C GLY A 18 3.90 -10.91 -14.25
N ALA A 19 3.23 -9.92 -14.86
CA ALA A 19 2.06 -10.16 -15.70
C ALA A 19 2.37 -11.12 -16.85
N LYS A 20 1.40 -11.91 -17.30
CA LYS A 20 1.59 -12.88 -18.41
C LYS A 20 2.12 -12.23 -19.69
N ALA A 21 1.74 -10.98 -19.96
CA ALA A 21 2.25 -10.20 -21.08
C ALA A 21 3.76 -9.88 -20.96
N MET A 22 4.30 -9.84 -19.73
CA MET A 22 5.71 -9.61 -19.47
C MET A 22 6.49 -10.92 -19.41
N THR A 23 5.98 -11.92 -18.68
CA THR A 23 6.69 -13.16 -18.34
C THR A 23 6.34 -14.36 -19.23
N GLY A 24 5.42 -14.19 -20.19
CA GLY A 24 5.02 -15.24 -21.11
C GLY A 24 6.20 -15.84 -21.89
N LYS A 25 6.25 -17.17 -21.97
CA LYS A 25 7.39 -17.91 -22.55
C LYS A 25 7.68 -17.58 -24.02
N VAL A 26 6.66 -17.21 -24.79
CA VAL A 26 6.76 -17.01 -26.24
C VAL A 26 6.62 -15.54 -26.61
N SER A 27 5.50 -14.91 -26.22
CA SER A 27 5.18 -13.53 -26.59
C SER A 27 5.59 -12.49 -25.54
N GLY A 28 6.07 -12.94 -24.37
CA GLY A 28 6.35 -12.05 -23.24
C GLY A 28 7.55 -11.14 -23.50
N VAL A 29 7.48 -9.91 -22.97
CA VAL A 29 8.55 -8.91 -23.10
C VAL A 29 9.89 -9.46 -22.57
N VAL A 30 9.88 -10.13 -21.42
CA VAL A 30 11.09 -10.74 -20.82
C VAL A 30 11.66 -11.83 -21.73
N ALA A 31 10.82 -12.67 -22.34
CA ALA A 31 11.27 -13.70 -23.27
C ALA A 31 11.93 -13.08 -24.52
N ARG A 32 11.34 -12.00 -25.05
CA ARG A 32 11.90 -11.26 -26.19
C ARG A 32 13.25 -10.62 -25.87
N ILE A 33 13.40 -10.04 -24.67
CA ILE A 33 14.68 -9.48 -24.20
C ILE A 33 15.73 -10.59 -24.09
N LYS A 34 15.40 -11.73 -23.47
CA LYS A 34 16.33 -12.86 -23.32
C LYS A 34 16.76 -13.50 -24.65
N ASN A 35 15.92 -13.43 -25.69
CA ASN A 35 16.30 -13.89 -27.03
C ASN A 35 17.45 -13.06 -27.63
N VAL A 36 17.50 -11.77 -27.33
CA VAL A 36 18.57 -10.86 -27.79
C VAL A 36 19.74 -10.83 -26.80
N ALA A 37 19.44 -10.87 -25.50
CA ALA A 37 20.39 -10.84 -24.40
C ALA A 37 20.32 -12.12 -23.59
N LYS A 38 21.00 -13.18 -24.07
CA LYS A 38 20.91 -14.53 -23.48
C LYS A 38 21.31 -14.58 -21.99
N ASN A 39 22.20 -13.69 -21.56
CA ASN A 39 22.69 -13.59 -20.18
C ASN A 39 21.86 -12.63 -19.31
N CYS A 40 20.77 -12.07 -19.84
CA CYS A 40 19.92 -11.15 -19.10
C CYS A 40 19.15 -11.90 -18.00
N ASN A 41 19.34 -11.49 -16.75
CA ASN A 41 18.56 -11.94 -15.62
C ASN A 41 17.16 -11.31 -15.64
N SER A 42 16.19 -12.00 -15.05
CA SER A 42 14.84 -11.46 -14.91
C SER A 42 14.38 -11.54 -13.47
N THR A 43 14.05 -10.40 -12.90
CA THR A 43 13.54 -10.29 -11.53
C THR A 43 12.09 -9.83 -11.54
N HIS A 44 11.37 -10.22 -10.50
CA HIS A 44 10.00 -9.79 -10.30
C HIS A 44 10.01 -8.53 -9.45
N CYS A 45 9.26 -7.51 -9.87
CA CYS A 45 9.13 -6.25 -9.15
C CYS A 45 8.70 -6.52 -7.72
N ILE A 46 9.54 -6.10 -6.79
CA ILE A 46 9.35 -6.34 -5.37
C ILE A 46 8.09 -5.66 -4.83
N LEU A 47 7.78 -4.46 -5.33
CA LEU A 47 6.55 -3.73 -5.02
C LEU A 47 5.30 -4.52 -5.41
N HIS A 48 5.36 -5.24 -6.53
CA HIS A 48 4.27 -6.10 -6.98
C HIS A 48 4.21 -7.39 -6.13
N ARG A 49 5.36 -7.98 -5.74
CA ARG A 49 5.37 -9.12 -4.81
C ARG A 49 4.71 -8.77 -3.48
N TYR A 50 5.04 -7.60 -2.91
CA TYR A 50 4.38 -7.11 -1.70
C TYR A 50 2.87 -6.92 -1.89
N ALA A 51 2.45 -6.30 -3.01
CA ALA A 51 1.04 -6.16 -3.34
C ALA A 51 0.32 -7.53 -3.36
N LEU A 52 0.96 -8.57 -3.91
CA LEU A 52 0.41 -9.93 -3.92
C LEU A 52 0.34 -10.57 -2.53
N VAL A 53 1.37 -10.41 -1.70
CA VAL A 53 1.39 -10.96 -0.33
C VAL A 53 0.27 -10.33 0.52
N THR A 54 0.03 -9.04 0.39
CA THR A 54 -1.07 -8.37 1.13
C THR A 54 -2.45 -8.90 0.75
N LYS A 55 -2.62 -9.50 -0.43
CA LYS A 55 -3.86 -10.19 -0.82
C LYS A 55 -4.04 -11.56 -0.15
N ARG A 56 -2.96 -12.12 0.40
CA ARG A 56 -2.92 -13.44 1.08
C ARG A 56 -2.73 -13.34 2.59
N ILE A 57 -2.97 -12.15 3.14
CA ILE A 57 -2.94 -11.91 4.57
C ILE A 57 -4.00 -12.77 5.29
N SER A 58 -3.74 -13.16 6.54
CA SER A 58 -4.66 -14.02 7.32
C SER A 58 -6.06 -13.39 7.42
N ALA A 59 -7.08 -14.25 7.58
CA ALA A 59 -8.46 -13.81 7.65
C ALA A 59 -8.70 -12.76 8.75
N THR A 60 -8.05 -12.91 9.91
CA THR A 60 -8.12 -11.97 11.03
C THR A 60 -7.68 -10.56 10.62
N PHE A 61 -6.48 -10.43 10.06
CA PHE A 61 -5.97 -9.13 9.64
C PHE A 61 -6.74 -8.56 8.46
N LYS A 62 -7.18 -9.42 7.54
CA LYS A 62 -8.04 -9.01 6.42
C LYS A 62 -9.33 -8.38 6.93
N SER A 63 -9.97 -9.01 7.92
CA SER A 63 -11.21 -8.52 8.53
C SER A 63 -11.01 -7.13 9.11
N VAL A 64 -9.95 -6.91 9.90
CA VAL A 64 -9.64 -5.60 10.49
C VAL A 64 -9.41 -4.54 9.42
N LEU A 65 -8.66 -4.89 8.37
CA LEU A 65 -8.39 -3.98 7.26
C LEU A 65 -9.67 -3.62 6.48
N ASP A 66 -10.55 -4.59 6.24
CA ASP A 66 -11.83 -4.37 5.55
C ASP A 66 -12.77 -3.49 6.41
N GLU A 67 -12.84 -3.73 7.72
CA GLU A 67 -13.62 -2.91 8.65
C GLU A 67 -13.09 -1.46 8.71
N ALA A 68 -11.77 -1.28 8.76
CA ALA A 68 -11.14 0.04 8.69
C ALA A 68 -11.49 0.78 7.39
N MET A 69 -11.49 0.08 6.24
CA MET A 69 -11.92 0.66 4.97
C MET A 69 -13.40 1.04 4.98
N LYS A 70 -14.28 0.22 5.59
CA LYS A 70 -15.70 0.53 5.72
C LYS A 70 -15.95 1.79 6.55
N ILE A 71 -15.23 1.99 7.66
CA ILE A 71 -15.31 3.21 8.48
C ILE A 71 -15.02 4.46 7.63
N ILE A 72 -13.93 4.42 6.86
CA ILE A 72 -13.55 5.55 6.00
C ILE A 72 -14.56 5.76 4.89
N ASN A 73 -14.96 4.68 4.21
CA ASN A 73 -15.91 4.74 3.12
C ASN A 73 -17.26 5.30 3.58
N PHE A 74 -17.72 4.99 4.80
CA PHE A 74 -18.94 5.55 5.33
C PHE A 74 -18.90 7.10 5.34
N ILE A 75 -17.83 7.68 5.90
CA ILE A 75 -17.65 9.14 5.99
C ILE A 75 -17.37 9.77 4.61
N LYS A 76 -16.60 9.07 3.76
CA LYS A 76 -16.18 9.55 2.45
C LYS A 76 -17.20 9.35 1.34
N SER A 77 -18.17 8.46 1.52
CA SER A 77 -19.20 8.15 0.51
C SER A 77 -20.07 9.34 0.16
N LYS A 78 -20.27 10.26 1.10
CA LYS A 78 -21.14 11.43 0.95
C LYS A 78 -20.34 12.72 1.18
N PRO A 79 -20.32 13.68 0.23
CA PRO A 79 -19.62 14.94 0.40
C PRO A 79 -20.04 15.72 1.65
N LEU A 80 -21.32 15.67 2.02
CA LEU A 80 -21.82 16.29 3.25
C LEU A 80 -21.17 15.67 4.49
N GLN A 81 -21.12 14.34 4.58
CA GLN A 81 -20.53 13.65 5.73
C GLN A 81 -19.03 13.94 5.87
N SER A 82 -18.33 14.00 4.75
CA SER A 82 -16.92 14.42 4.74
C SER A 82 -16.72 15.85 5.21
N ARG A 83 -17.60 16.79 4.85
CA ARG A 83 -17.53 18.19 5.31
C ARG A 83 -17.86 18.31 6.80
N ILE A 84 -18.88 17.61 7.29
CA ILE A 84 -19.24 17.60 8.71
C ILE A 84 -18.09 17.05 9.55
N PHE A 85 -17.54 15.89 9.16
CA PHE A 85 -16.40 15.30 9.84
C PHE A 85 -15.19 16.25 9.84
N LYS A 86 -14.92 16.92 8.71
CA LYS A 86 -13.83 17.90 8.61
C LYS A 86 -14.00 19.07 9.59
N ALA A 87 -15.17 19.68 9.61
CA ALA A 87 -15.47 20.79 10.52
C ALA A 87 -15.34 20.35 11.99
N MET A 88 -15.83 19.16 12.32
CA MET A 88 -15.70 18.62 13.68
C MET A 88 -14.23 18.37 14.07
N CYS A 89 -13.40 17.85 13.15
CA CYS A 89 -11.96 17.71 13.40
C CYS A 89 -11.27 19.07 13.61
N GLU A 90 -11.68 20.10 12.87
CA GLU A 90 -11.18 21.48 13.03
C GLU A 90 -11.54 22.05 14.41
N ASP A 91 -12.80 21.89 14.83
CA ASP A 91 -13.28 22.33 16.15
C ASP A 91 -12.58 21.61 17.31
N MET A 92 -12.23 20.34 17.11
CA MET A 92 -11.48 19.53 18.08
C MET A 92 -9.96 19.79 18.04
N ALA A 93 -9.48 20.73 17.21
CA ALA A 93 -8.06 21.02 17.01
C ALA A 93 -7.23 19.77 16.67
N SER A 94 -7.79 18.89 15.84
CA SER A 94 -7.21 17.60 15.49
C SER A 94 -5.95 17.76 14.65
N LEU A 95 -5.00 16.83 14.79
CA LEU A 95 -3.78 16.77 13.96
C LEU A 95 -4.10 16.70 12.45
N HIS A 96 -5.23 16.07 12.12
CA HIS A 96 -5.70 15.90 10.77
C HIS A 96 -7.19 16.21 10.67
N THR A 97 -7.60 16.80 9.55
CA THR A 97 -9.00 17.21 9.35
C THR A 97 -9.74 16.30 8.38
N THR A 98 -9.05 15.34 7.76
CA THR A 98 -9.67 14.44 6.79
C THR A 98 -9.10 13.02 6.88
N LEU A 99 -9.98 12.04 6.65
CA LEU A 99 -9.56 10.66 6.42
C LEU A 99 -8.96 10.51 5.00
N LEU A 100 -8.11 9.51 4.82
CA LEU A 100 -7.49 9.20 3.53
C LEU A 100 -8.29 8.09 2.85
N LEU A 101 -8.87 8.37 1.68
CA LEU A 101 -9.52 7.32 0.88
C LEU A 101 -8.46 6.43 0.23
N HIS A 102 -8.67 5.12 0.28
CA HIS A 102 -7.85 4.18 -0.47
C HIS A 102 -8.16 4.24 -1.97
N ALA A 103 -7.14 4.34 -2.82
CA ALA A 103 -7.27 4.03 -4.24
C ALA A 103 -6.85 2.57 -4.44
N GLU A 104 -7.75 1.74 -4.99
CA GLU A 104 -7.53 0.30 -5.22
C GLU A 104 -6.22 -0.06 -5.95
N VAL A 105 -5.70 0.89 -6.71
CA VAL A 105 -4.59 0.70 -7.64
C VAL A 105 -3.21 0.75 -6.95
N ARG A 106 -3.10 1.30 -5.73
CA ARG A 106 -1.81 1.35 -5.00
C ARG A 106 -2.04 0.98 -3.55
N TRP A 107 -1.27 0.01 -3.05
CA TRP A 107 -1.38 -0.51 -1.70
C TRP A 107 -0.63 0.32 -0.65
N LEU A 108 0.37 1.13 -1.08
CA LEU A 108 1.13 2.08 -0.26
C LEU A 108 0.28 3.02 0.62
N PRO A 109 -0.88 3.54 0.18
CA PRO A 109 -1.75 4.38 1.00
C PRO A 109 -2.46 3.64 2.14
N ARG A 110 -2.48 2.30 2.17
CA ARG A 110 -3.18 1.52 3.22
C ARG A 110 -2.58 1.76 4.60
N GLY A 111 -1.25 1.81 4.72
CA GLY A 111 -0.60 2.12 5.99
C GLY A 111 -0.98 3.49 6.51
N LYS A 112 -0.89 4.52 5.66
CA LYS A 112 -1.27 5.90 6.02
C LYS A 112 -2.74 6.02 6.42
N MET A 113 -3.60 5.27 5.74
CA MET A 113 -5.03 5.19 6.05
C MET A 113 -5.27 4.63 7.46
N LEU A 114 -4.60 3.54 7.82
CA LEU A 114 -4.71 2.92 9.14
C LEU A 114 -4.18 3.86 10.24
N VAL A 115 -3.01 4.46 10.04
CA VAL A 115 -2.45 5.47 10.95
C VAL A 115 -3.45 6.60 11.17
N ARG A 116 -4.05 7.12 10.09
CA ARG A 116 -5.02 8.21 10.16
C ARG A 116 -6.27 7.87 10.97
N ILE A 117 -6.78 6.64 10.88
CA ILE A 117 -7.90 6.20 11.73
C ILE A 117 -7.52 6.21 13.20
N PHE A 118 -6.29 5.78 13.52
CA PHE A 118 -5.80 5.71 14.88
C PHE A 118 -5.60 7.11 15.49
N GLU A 119 -5.02 8.02 14.71
CA GLU A 119 -4.82 9.44 15.08
C GLU A 119 -6.16 10.17 15.27
N LEU A 120 -7.16 9.87 14.44
CA LEU A 120 -8.49 10.48 14.49
C LEU A 120 -9.52 9.65 15.27
N ARG A 121 -9.07 8.76 16.15
CA ARG A 121 -9.96 7.84 16.86
C ARG A 121 -11.00 8.57 17.70
N LYS A 122 -10.59 9.64 18.42
CA LYS A 122 -11.49 10.39 19.31
C LYS A 122 -12.57 11.13 18.52
N GLU A 123 -12.17 11.70 17.40
CA GLU A 123 -13.02 12.40 16.46
C GLU A 123 -14.00 11.42 15.83
N LEU A 124 -13.52 10.26 15.36
CA LEU A 124 -14.39 9.20 14.84
C LEU A 124 -15.42 8.74 15.88
N MET A 125 -15.00 8.57 17.13
CA MET A 125 -15.93 8.22 18.22
C MET A 125 -16.98 9.30 18.42
N ALA A 126 -16.59 10.57 18.51
CA ALA A 126 -17.52 11.70 18.67
C ALA A 126 -18.50 11.80 17.49
N TYR A 127 -18.00 11.65 16.27
CA TYR A 127 -18.80 11.68 15.05
C TYR A 127 -19.90 10.61 15.04
N PHE A 128 -19.58 9.39 15.48
CA PHE A 128 -20.52 8.27 15.50
C PHE A 128 -21.55 8.32 16.64
N ILE A 129 -21.42 9.21 17.62
CA ILE A 129 -22.48 9.47 18.61
C ILE A 129 -23.74 9.99 17.89
N GLY A 130 -23.56 10.91 16.93
CA GLY A 130 -24.65 11.49 16.13
C GLY A 130 -24.98 10.72 14.85
N HIS A 131 -24.12 9.80 14.43
CA HIS A 131 -24.23 9.10 13.15
C HIS A 131 -24.13 7.59 13.38
N LYS A 132 -25.28 6.91 13.49
CA LYS A 132 -25.29 5.46 13.69
C LYS A 132 -24.55 4.73 12.56
N PHE A 133 -23.56 3.94 12.93
CA PHE A 133 -22.78 3.10 12.03
C PHE A 133 -22.43 1.77 12.70
N GLU A 134 -22.55 0.68 11.94
CA GLU A 134 -22.44 -0.70 12.45
C GLU A 134 -21.10 -1.02 13.13
N LEU A 135 -19.99 -0.40 12.67
CA LEU A 135 -18.64 -0.67 13.19
C LEU A 135 -18.13 0.40 14.17
N SER A 136 -19.03 1.25 14.69
CA SER A 136 -18.64 2.31 15.63
C SER A 136 -18.08 1.74 16.95
N ASP A 137 -18.49 0.53 17.33
CA ASP A 137 -18.00 -0.22 18.49
C ASP A 137 -16.50 -0.59 18.38
N ARG A 138 -15.98 -0.78 17.15
CA ARG A 138 -14.58 -1.15 16.91
C ARG A 138 -13.59 -0.13 17.47
N LEU A 139 -13.99 1.14 17.52
CA LEU A 139 -13.18 2.22 18.07
C LEU A 139 -12.99 2.11 19.60
N ASN A 140 -13.71 1.22 20.28
CA ASN A 140 -13.54 0.90 21.70
C ASN A 140 -13.08 -0.55 21.95
N ASN A 141 -13.01 -1.37 20.90
CA ASN A 141 -12.63 -2.77 21.01
C ASN A 141 -11.10 -2.91 21.05
N MET A 142 -10.54 -3.18 22.23
CA MET A 142 -9.09 -3.28 22.42
C MET A 142 -8.42 -4.35 21.54
N PRO A 143 -8.92 -5.60 21.43
CA PRO A 143 -8.38 -6.58 20.49
C PRO A 143 -8.30 -6.10 19.04
N TRP A 144 -9.35 -5.42 18.57
CA TRP A 144 -9.39 -4.83 17.25
C TRP A 144 -8.36 -3.72 17.10
N LEU A 145 -8.29 -2.80 18.06
CA LEU A 145 -7.34 -1.68 18.07
C LEU A 145 -5.88 -2.15 18.08
N CYS A 146 -5.55 -3.18 18.85
CA CYS A 146 -4.21 -3.77 18.87
C CYS A 146 -3.86 -4.35 17.49
N THR A 147 -4.79 -5.06 16.87
CA THR A 147 -4.59 -5.65 15.53
C THR A 147 -4.47 -4.55 14.47
N HIS A 148 -5.28 -3.50 14.56
CA HIS A 148 -5.24 -2.34 13.67
C HIS A 148 -3.90 -1.59 13.80
N ALA A 149 -3.44 -1.33 15.03
CA ALA A 149 -2.17 -0.67 15.30
C ALA A 149 -0.99 -1.49 14.74
N TYR A 150 -0.99 -2.80 15.00
CA TYR A 150 0.00 -3.72 14.42
C TYR A 150 0.03 -3.62 12.89
N LEU A 151 -1.13 -3.62 12.23
CA LEU A 151 -1.19 -3.45 10.78
C LEU A 151 -0.66 -2.07 10.35
N ALA A 152 -1.02 -1.00 11.06
CA ALA A 152 -0.52 0.35 10.76
C ALA A 152 1.01 0.40 10.78
N ASP A 153 1.65 -0.19 11.79
CA ASP A 153 3.10 -0.23 11.94
C ASP A 153 3.77 -1.04 10.83
N ILE A 154 3.30 -2.27 10.58
CA ILE A 154 3.86 -3.14 9.53
C ILE A 154 3.69 -2.51 8.14
N PHE A 155 2.50 -1.98 7.83
CA PHE A 155 2.28 -1.28 6.56
C PHE A 155 3.10 0.01 6.46
N GLY A 156 3.35 0.70 7.57
CA GLY A 156 4.25 1.85 7.65
C GLY A 156 5.67 1.48 7.23
N LYS A 157 6.24 0.44 7.86
CA LYS A 157 7.58 -0.06 7.55
C LYS A 157 7.71 -0.57 6.11
N LEU A 158 6.70 -1.29 5.62
CA LEU A 158 6.66 -1.73 4.22
C LEU A 158 6.61 -0.55 3.25
N ASN A 159 5.86 0.50 3.58
CA ASN A 159 5.78 1.71 2.77
C ASN A 159 7.11 2.48 2.75
N GLU A 160 7.80 2.61 3.89
CA GLU A 160 9.16 3.17 3.96
C GLU A 160 10.13 2.43 3.04
N LEU A 161 10.17 1.10 3.14
CA LEU A 161 11.01 0.26 2.27
C LEU A 161 10.67 0.50 0.80
N CYS A 162 9.38 0.50 0.44
CA CYS A 162 8.98 0.67 -0.96
C CYS A 162 9.35 2.04 -1.53
N LEU A 163 9.19 3.11 -0.77
CA LEU A 163 9.64 4.44 -1.16
C LEU A 163 11.16 4.47 -1.31
N ALA A 164 11.88 3.82 -0.39
CA ALA A 164 13.33 3.71 -0.45
C ALA A 164 13.81 2.90 -1.67
N LEU A 165 13.01 1.99 -2.21
CA LEU A 165 13.30 1.21 -3.42
C LEU A 165 12.90 1.92 -4.72
N GLN A 166 11.95 2.86 -4.67
CA GLN A 166 11.51 3.66 -5.83
C GLN A 166 12.37 4.91 -6.12
N GLY A 167 13.41 5.17 -5.32
CA GLY A 167 14.25 6.35 -5.47
C GLY A 167 15.00 6.39 -6.80
N LYS A 168 15.13 7.58 -7.41
CA LYS A 168 15.74 7.80 -8.75
C LYS A 168 17.20 7.33 -8.90
N GLN A 169 17.89 6.99 -7.80
CA GLN A 169 19.30 6.58 -7.80
C GLN A 169 19.56 5.30 -7.00
N VAL A 170 18.53 4.47 -6.80
CA VAL A 170 18.70 3.19 -6.09
C VAL A 170 19.30 2.17 -7.05
N ASN A 171 20.48 1.67 -6.73
CA ASN A 171 21.08 0.55 -7.46
C ASN A 171 20.81 -0.79 -6.76
N ILE A 172 21.11 -1.89 -7.46
CA ILE A 172 20.82 -3.25 -6.98
C ILE A 172 21.51 -3.62 -5.66
N LEU A 173 22.69 -3.06 -5.39
CA LEU A 173 23.42 -3.27 -4.13
C LEU A 173 22.68 -2.60 -2.97
N GLN A 174 22.28 -1.34 -3.17
CA GLN A 174 21.49 -0.59 -2.18
C GLN A 174 20.11 -1.21 -1.96
N GLU A 175 19.46 -1.74 -2.99
CA GLU A 175 18.21 -2.50 -2.85
C GLU A 175 18.43 -3.75 -1.99
N LYS A 176 19.48 -4.53 -2.28
CA LYS A 176 19.81 -5.74 -1.52
C LYS A 176 20.09 -5.42 -0.05
N ASP A 177 20.87 -4.37 0.22
CA ASP A 177 21.18 -3.94 1.59
C ASP A 177 19.93 -3.50 2.36
N LYS A 178 19.04 -2.72 1.72
CA LYS A 178 17.75 -2.31 2.29
C LYS A 178 16.85 -3.50 2.62
N LEU A 179 16.86 -4.52 1.77
CA LEU A 179 16.08 -5.73 2.00
C LEU A 179 16.63 -6.58 3.14
N ILE A 180 17.96 -6.73 3.20
CA ILE A 180 18.61 -7.42 4.32
C ILE A 180 18.32 -6.69 5.63
N ALA A 181 18.44 -5.36 5.64
CA ALA A 181 18.14 -4.55 6.82
C ALA A 181 16.68 -4.67 7.28
N PHE A 182 15.73 -4.77 6.34
CA PHE A 182 14.30 -4.97 6.68
C PHE A 182 13.99 -6.36 7.25
N SER A 183 14.81 -7.37 6.92
CA SER A 183 14.63 -8.75 7.39
C SER A 183 15.22 -9.04 8.78
N ARG A 184 15.92 -8.07 9.37
CA ARG A 184 16.51 -8.14 10.72
C ARG A 184 15.60 -7.45 11.73
#